data_AF-A0A2E5BZX9-F1
#
_entry.id   AF-A0A2E5BZX9-F1
#
_cell.length_a   1.000
_cell.length_b   1.000
_cell.length_c   1.000
_cell.angle_alpha   90.00
_cell.angle_beta   90.00
_cell.angle_gamma   90.00
#
_symmetry.space_group_name_H-M   'P 1'
#
loop_
_entity.id
_entity.type
_entity.pdbx_description
1 polymer ?
#
loop_
_entity_poly.entity_id
_entity_poly.type
_entity_poly.pdbx_seq_one_letter_code
_entity_poly.pdbx_strand_id
1 'polypeptide(L)'
;MIEMKQRSIVLLILCGYIIICSGCSNFKNIIGYTKNQATPTSCANIVIERAFQLHENAKSGLALFFDERSDNQLYQAFYNASDSVYESRKAKNCWDRRVSHYYAIQNLLEMNTSLARIIRRNMPDNDQGEMISVYRDQYEWVMPINR
;
A
#
# COMPACT_ATOMS: atom_id res chain seq x y z
N MET A 1 4.22 -54.84 -34.73
CA MET A 1 4.67 -53.45 -35.01
C MET A 1 3.90 -52.40 -34.21
N ILE A 2 3.43 -52.71 -32.99
CA ILE A 2 2.63 -51.81 -32.14
C ILE A 2 3.36 -51.49 -30.83
N GLU A 3 4.14 -52.43 -30.27
CA GLU A 3 4.87 -52.23 -29.01
C GLU A 3 6.04 -51.23 -29.09
N MET A 4 6.66 -51.07 -30.27
CA MET A 4 7.75 -50.08 -30.44
C MET A 4 7.24 -48.63 -30.35
N LYS A 5 5.97 -48.38 -30.73
CA LYS A 5 5.39 -47.03 -30.78
C LYS A 5 5.02 -46.50 -29.40
N GLN A 6 4.65 -47.38 -28.47
CA GLN A 6 4.33 -47.02 -27.07
C GLN A 6 5.57 -46.62 -26.27
N ARG A 7 6.70 -47.31 -26.44
CA ARG A 7 7.95 -46.98 -25.73
C ARG A 7 8.54 -45.62 -26.14
N SER A 8 8.39 -45.21 -27.40
CA SER A 8 8.84 -43.88 -27.86
C SER A 8 7.99 -42.72 -27.33
N ILE A 9 6.70 -42.92 -27.08
CA ILE A 9 5.81 -41.88 -26.54
C ILE A 9 6.10 -41.64 -25.05
N VAL A 10 6.39 -42.69 -24.29
CA VAL A 10 6.77 -42.58 -22.87
C VAL A 10 8.10 -41.83 -22.69
N LEU A 11 9.06 -42.06 -23.59
CA LEU A 11 10.35 -41.35 -23.59
C LEU A 11 10.20 -39.84 -23.86
N LEU A 12 9.29 -39.44 -24.76
CA LEU A 12 9.02 -38.02 -25.04
C LEU A 12 8.36 -37.30 -23.85
N ILE A 13 7.48 -37.97 -23.11
CA ILE A 13 6.81 -37.40 -21.93
C ILE A 13 7.79 -37.26 -20.75
N LEU A 14 8.68 -38.24 -20.55
CA LEU A 14 9.73 -38.16 -19.53
C LEU A 14 10.81 -37.10 -19.84
N CYS A 15 11.22 -36.94 -21.10
CA CYS A 15 12.14 -35.87 -21.50
C CYS A 15 11.50 -34.48 -21.39
N GLY A 16 10.19 -34.34 -21.68
CA GLY A 16 9.46 -33.08 -21.49
C GLY A 16 9.38 -32.64 -20.02
N TYR A 17 9.24 -33.59 -19.09
CA TYR A 17 9.16 -33.29 -17.66
C TYR A 17 10.49 -32.77 -17.08
N ILE A 18 11.63 -33.27 -17.60
CA ILE A 18 12.97 -32.84 -17.16
C ILE A 18 13.27 -31.40 -17.62
N ILE A 19 12.77 -30.97 -18.79
CA ILE A 19 13.02 -29.63 -19.34
C ILE A 19 12.20 -28.55 -18.61
N ILE A 20 11.01 -28.87 -18.10
CA ILE A 20 10.15 -27.92 -17.37
C ILE A 20 10.66 -27.70 -15.93
N CYS A 21 11.37 -28.66 -15.35
CA CYS A 21 11.95 -28.53 -14.00
C CYS A 21 13.35 -27.90 -13.94
N SER A 22 14.04 -27.66 -15.06
CA SER A 22 15.40 -27.07 -15.07
C SER A 22 15.46 -25.56 -15.34
N GLY A 23 14.32 -24.86 -15.37
CA GLY A 23 14.21 -23.47 -15.83
C GLY A 23 14.42 -22.34 -14.82
N CYS A 24 14.93 -22.58 -13.60
CA CYS A 24 15.07 -21.54 -12.55
C CYS A 24 16.46 -21.43 -11.91
N SER A 25 17.54 -21.90 -12.56
CA SER A 25 18.89 -21.78 -11.98
C SER A 25 19.67 -20.53 -12.41
N ASN A 26 19.24 -19.80 -13.45
CA ASN A 26 20.05 -18.71 -14.03
C ASN A 26 19.48 -17.27 -13.86
N PHE A 27 18.34 -17.08 -13.18
CA PHE A 27 17.83 -15.72 -12.91
C PHE A 27 18.55 -15.02 -11.73
N LYS A 28 19.36 -15.75 -10.95
CA LYS A 28 20.09 -15.19 -9.79
C LYS A 28 21.32 -14.35 -10.16
N ASN A 29 21.82 -14.44 -11.40
CA ASN A 29 23.07 -13.77 -11.80
C ASN A 29 22.88 -12.47 -12.62
N ILE A 30 21.65 -12.03 -12.89
CA ILE A 30 21.40 -10.80 -13.69
C ILE A 30 21.12 -9.58 -12.79
N ILE A 31 20.87 -9.78 -11.50
CA ILE A 31 20.54 -8.68 -10.59
C ILE A 31 21.64 -8.61 -9.53
N GLY A 32 22.70 -7.88 -9.88
CA GLY A 32 23.75 -7.46 -8.95
C GLY A 32 23.18 -6.53 -7.88
N TYR A 33 22.52 -7.10 -6.87
CA TYR A 33 22.20 -6.40 -5.63
C TYR A 33 22.89 -7.11 -4.49
N THR A 34 24.04 -6.56 -4.10
CA THR A 34 24.66 -6.79 -2.79
C THR A 34 23.73 -6.18 -1.74
N LYS A 35 22.70 -6.91 -1.31
CA LYS A 35 21.97 -6.59 -0.09
C LYS A 35 22.46 -7.57 0.97
N ASN A 36 23.14 -7.03 1.97
CA ASN A 36 23.38 -7.67 3.25
C ASN A 36 22.15 -8.48 3.66
N GLN A 37 22.38 -9.68 4.22
CA GLN A 37 21.40 -10.68 4.62
C GLN A 37 20.30 -10.09 5.54
N ALA A 38 19.37 -9.34 4.95
CA ALA A 38 18.08 -9.05 5.54
C ALA A 38 17.23 -10.28 5.25
N THR A 39 16.71 -10.89 6.32
CA THR A 39 15.65 -11.89 6.21
C THR A 39 14.62 -11.43 5.17
N PRO A 40 14.06 -12.34 4.34
CA PRO A 40 13.05 -11.95 3.36
C PRO A 40 11.96 -11.19 4.10
N THR A 41 11.89 -9.88 3.85
CA THR A 41 11.01 -9.00 4.61
C THR A 41 9.60 -9.31 4.15
N SER A 42 8.79 -9.80 5.08
CA SER A 42 7.39 -10.15 4.83
C SER A 42 6.65 -8.96 4.20
N CYS A 43 5.91 -9.21 3.10
CA CYS A 43 5.10 -8.20 2.41
C CYS A 43 4.12 -7.55 3.39
N ALA A 44 3.39 -8.38 4.14
CA ALA A 44 2.43 -7.89 5.12
C ALA A 44 3.12 -7.02 6.19
N ASN A 45 4.29 -7.41 6.67
CA ASN A 45 5.04 -6.62 7.65
C ASN A 45 5.47 -5.26 7.09
N ILE A 46 6.00 -5.20 5.87
CA ILE A 46 6.42 -3.92 5.25
C ILE A 46 5.24 -2.97 5.16
N VAL A 47 4.10 -3.46 4.66
CA VAL A 47 2.90 -2.64 4.45
C VAL A 47 2.35 -2.15 5.79
N ILE A 48 2.27 -3.03 6.79
CA ILE A 48 1.79 -2.67 8.12
C ILE A 48 2.72 -1.64 8.78
N GLU A 49 4.03 -1.88 8.76
CA GLU A 49 5.04 -0.97 9.33
C GLU A 49 4.94 0.42 8.70
N ARG A 50 4.87 0.49 7.37
CA ARG A 50 4.73 1.75 6.65
C ARG A 50 3.42 2.47 7.03
N ALA A 51 2.33 1.72 7.13
CA ALA A 51 1.04 2.29 7.51
C ALA A 51 1.07 2.82 8.96
N PHE A 52 1.76 2.14 9.89
CA PHE A 52 1.99 2.64 11.24
C PHE A 52 2.86 3.90 11.26
N GLN A 53 3.95 3.93 10.50
CA GLN A 53 4.81 5.11 10.41
C GLN A 53 4.03 6.34 9.91
N LEU A 54 3.18 6.15 8.90
CA LEU A 54 2.29 7.21 8.40
C LEU A 54 1.30 7.69 9.48
N HIS A 55 0.77 6.78 10.30
CA HIS A 55 -0.10 7.15 11.41
C HIS A 55 0.63 7.99 12.47
N GLU A 56 1.83 7.58 12.88
CA GLU A 56 2.62 8.35 13.84
C GLU A 56 3.05 9.70 13.26
N ASN A 57 3.44 9.78 11.99
CA ASN A 57 3.72 11.05 11.32
C ASN A 57 2.51 11.98 11.32
N ALA A 58 1.30 11.45 11.11
CA ALA A 58 0.07 12.22 11.18
C ALA A 58 -0.20 12.75 12.59
N LYS A 59 0.02 11.92 13.62
CA LYS A 59 -0.12 12.31 15.02
C LYS A 59 0.91 13.38 15.42
N SER A 60 2.17 13.23 15.01
CA SER A 60 3.22 14.24 15.21
C SER A 60 2.88 15.55 14.50
N GLY A 61 2.44 15.50 13.24
CA GLY A 61 2.00 16.69 12.50
C GLY A 61 0.83 17.40 13.17
N LEU A 62 -0.16 16.65 13.69
CA LEU A 62 -1.27 17.23 14.43
C LEU A 62 -0.80 17.88 15.75
N ALA A 63 0.16 17.28 16.45
CA ALA A 63 0.73 17.87 17.65
C ALA A 63 1.45 19.19 17.33
N LEU A 64 2.23 19.23 16.24
CA LEU A 64 2.88 20.46 15.77
C LEU A 64 1.86 21.53 15.37
N PHE A 65 0.73 21.16 14.75
CA PHE A 65 -0.37 22.10 14.50
C PHE A 65 -0.86 22.75 15.79
N PHE A 66 -1.01 22.01 16.89
CA PHE A 66 -1.47 22.60 18.14
C PHE A 66 -0.44 23.54 18.79
N ASP A 67 0.84 23.28 18.57
CA ASP A 67 1.95 24.11 19.06
C ASP A 67 2.13 25.38 18.23
N GLU A 68 2.27 25.23 16.92
CA GLU A 68 2.62 26.31 15.98
C GLU A 68 1.39 27.02 15.38
N ARG A 69 0.20 26.43 15.49
CA ARG A 69 -1.03 26.85 14.78
C ARG A 69 -0.87 26.95 13.26
N SER A 70 -0.02 26.08 12.69
CA SER A 70 0.27 26.04 11.26
C SER A 70 -0.70 25.14 10.50
N ASP A 71 -1.55 25.72 9.66
CA ASP A 71 -2.50 24.96 8.81
C ASP A 71 -1.80 23.95 7.90
N ASN A 72 -0.58 24.25 7.44
CA ASN A 72 0.21 23.31 6.65
C ASN A 72 0.49 22.01 7.42
N GLN A 73 0.80 22.09 8.71
CA GLN A 73 1.01 20.89 9.55
C GLN A 73 -0.28 20.08 9.68
N LEU A 74 -1.43 20.76 9.78
CA LEU A 74 -2.74 20.11 9.83
C LEU A 74 -3.09 19.39 8.52
N TYR A 75 -2.83 20.01 7.37
CA TYR A 75 -3.01 19.36 6.06
C TYR A 75 -2.06 18.18 5.87
N GLN A 76 -0.78 18.32 6.25
CA GLN A 76 0.17 17.20 6.18
C GLN A 76 -0.26 16.04 7.09
N ALA A 77 -0.76 16.35 8.29
CA ALA A 77 -1.33 15.34 9.18
C ALA A 77 -2.54 14.64 8.55
N PHE A 78 -3.42 15.38 7.88
CA PHE A 78 -4.56 14.82 7.16
C PHE A 78 -4.14 13.84 6.06
N TYR A 79 -3.17 14.21 5.23
CA TYR A 79 -2.68 13.36 4.15
C TYR A 79 -1.97 12.11 4.71
N ASN A 80 -1.11 12.26 5.72
CA ASN A 80 -0.44 11.12 6.35
C ASN A 80 -1.44 10.13 6.98
N ALA A 81 -2.51 10.62 7.63
CA ALA A 81 -3.56 9.76 8.19
C ALA A 81 -4.34 9.02 7.08
N SER A 82 -4.67 9.73 5.99
CA SER A 82 -5.35 9.15 4.82
C SER A 82 -4.49 8.08 4.14
N ASP A 83 -3.20 8.36 3.97
CA ASP A 83 -2.24 7.44 3.38
C ASP A 83 -2.00 6.22 4.26
N SER A 84 -2.00 6.37 5.60
CA SER A 84 -1.93 5.25 6.54
C SER A 84 -3.08 4.26 6.31
N VAL A 85 -4.31 4.77 6.17
CA VAL A 85 -5.49 3.94 5.86
C VAL A 85 -5.33 3.27 4.50
N TYR A 86 -4.93 4.02 3.47
CA TYR A 86 -4.72 3.47 2.13
C TYR A 86 -3.66 2.37 2.11
N GLU A 87 -2.52 2.59 2.77
CA GLU A 87 -1.41 1.64 2.85
C GLU A 87 -1.84 0.37 3.59
N SER A 88 -2.52 0.51 4.74
CA SER A 88 -3.01 -0.64 5.51
C SER A 88 -3.90 -1.59 4.68
N ARG A 89 -4.67 -1.05 3.72
CA ARG A 89 -5.54 -1.85 2.84
C ARG A 89 -4.76 -2.69 1.84
N LYS A 90 -3.55 -2.28 1.46
CA LYS A 90 -2.67 -3.05 0.55
C LYS A 90 -2.23 -4.37 1.16
N ALA A 91 -2.27 -4.52 2.48
CA ALA A 91 -1.92 -5.77 3.16
C ALA A 91 -2.85 -6.93 2.77
N LYS A 92 -4.05 -6.64 2.23
CA LYS A 92 -4.94 -7.65 1.64
C LYS A 92 -4.33 -8.36 0.42
N ASN A 93 -3.41 -7.70 -0.28
CA ASN A 93 -2.75 -8.22 -1.48
C ASN A 93 -1.47 -9.01 -1.15
N CYS A 94 -1.05 -9.03 0.12
CA CYS A 94 0.11 -9.78 0.55
C CYS A 94 -0.25 -11.27 0.76
N TRP A 95 0.52 -12.16 0.12
CA TRP A 95 0.31 -13.60 0.17
C TRP A 95 0.68 -14.22 1.53
N ASP A 96 1.53 -13.54 2.30
CA ASP A 96 2.06 -13.98 3.59
C ASP A 96 1.23 -13.48 4.79
N ARG A 97 0.01 -12.98 4.53
CA ARG A 97 -0.89 -12.44 5.55
C ARG A 97 -1.34 -13.53 6.54
N ARG A 98 -1.30 -13.22 7.84
CA ARG A 98 -1.68 -14.06 8.97
C ARG A 98 -2.78 -13.39 9.79
N VAL A 99 -3.36 -14.13 10.73
CA VAL A 99 -4.37 -13.61 11.68
C VAL A 99 -3.83 -12.41 12.48
N SER A 100 -2.56 -12.44 12.88
CA SER A 100 -1.92 -11.30 13.55
C SER A 100 -1.94 -10.01 12.70
N HIS A 101 -1.68 -10.13 11.40
CA HIS A 101 -1.73 -9.01 10.45
C HIS A 101 -3.15 -8.47 10.30
N TYR A 102 -4.17 -9.32 10.35
CA TYR A 102 -5.56 -8.88 10.36
C TYR A 102 -5.86 -7.98 11.58
N TYR A 103 -5.48 -8.41 12.78
CA TYR A 103 -5.69 -7.59 13.99
C TYR A 103 -4.89 -6.29 13.96
N ALA A 104 -3.64 -6.32 13.47
CA ALA A 104 -2.86 -5.11 13.30
C ALA A 104 -3.54 -4.08 12.38
N ILE A 105 -4.12 -4.54 11.25
CA ILE A 105 -4.87 -3.67 10.33
C ILE A 105 -6.13 -3.12 11.02
N GLN A 106 -6.89 -3.94 11.76
CA GLN A 106 -8.10 -3.47 12.44
C GLN A 106 -7.78 -2.39 13.49
N ASN A 107 -6.75 -2.62 14.31
CA ASN A 107 -6.31 -1.64 15.30
C ASN A 107 -5.88 -0.33 14.61
N LEU A 108 -5.14 -0.43 13.50
CA LEU A 108 -4.68 0.74 12.76
C LEU A 108 -5.85 1.52 12.12
N LEU A 109 -6.88 0.84 11.63
CA LEU A 109 -8.09 1.48 11.13
C LEU A 109 -8.87 2.21 12.24
N GLU A 110 -8.95 1.62 13.43
CA GLU A 110 -9.60 2.23 14.59
C GLU A 110 -8.85 3.50 15.05
N MET A 111 -7.53 3.40 15.20
CA MET A 111 -6.68 4.54 15.57
C MET A 111 -6.76 5.66 14.54
N ASN A 112 -6.68 5.34 13.25
CA ASN A 112 -6.83 6.33 12.17
C ASN A 112 -8.22 6.97 12.16
N THR A 113 -9.28 6.23 12.47
CA THR A 113 -10.65 6.79 12.54
C THR A 113 -10.74 7.84 13.63
N SER A 114 -10.15 7.57 14.79
CA SER A 114 -10.09 8.53 15.90
C SER A 114 -9.27 9.76 15.55
N LEU A 115 -8.07 9.57 14.97
CA LEU A 115 -7.21 10.67 14.54
C LEU A 115 -7.87 11.53 13.45
N ALA A 116 -8.45 10.91 12.42
CA ALA A 116 -9.12 11.61 11.33
C ALA A 116 -10.32 12.44 11.80
N ARG A 117 -10.99 12.05 12.89
CA ARG A 117 -12.08 12.85 13.49
C ARG A 117 -11.53 14.14 14.09
N ILE A 118 -10.39 14.07 14.78
CA ILE A 118 -9.77 15.24 15.41
C ILE A 118 -9.23 16.18 14.33
N ILE A 119 -8.51 15.64 13.34
CA ILE A 119 -7.97 16.44 12.23
C ILE A 119 -9.10 17.19 11.50
N ARG A 120 -10.18 16.49 11.10
CA ARG A 120 -11.30 17.11 10.39
C ARG A 120 -12.02 18.20 11.18
N ARG A 121 -12.10 18.08 12.51
CA ARG A 121 -12.69 19.14 13.37
C ARG A 121 -11.86 20.42 13.42
N ASN A 122 -10.56 20.32 13.15
CA ASN A 122 -9.66 21.45 13.18
C ASN A 122 -9.40 22.01 11.78
N MET A 123 -9.77 21.30 10.71
CA MET A 123 -9.56 21.80 9.35
C MET A 123 -10.51 22.98 9.07
N PRO A 124 -10.01 24.05 8.42
CA PRO A 124 -10.81 25.25 8.15
C PRO A 124 -12.08 24.99 7.34
N ASP A 125 -12.06 24.00 6.43
CA ASP A 125 -13.18 23.69 5.57
C ASP A 125 -13.62 22.23 5.74
N ASN A 126 -14.76 22.02 6.40
CA ASN A 126 -15.52 20.78 6.23
C ASN A 126 -16.59 20.92 5.12
N ASP A 127 -16.61 22.06 4.43
CA ASP A 127 -17.61 22.38 3.41
C ASP A 127 -16.95 22.55 2.04
N GLN A 128 -17.03 21.48 1.24
CA GLN A 128 -16.64 21.54 -0.18
C GLN A 128 -17.46 22.62 -0.94
N GLY A 129 -18.60 23.06 -0.41
CA GLY A 129 -19.46 24.06 -1.04
C GLY A 129 -18.98 25.51 -0.90
N GLU A 130 -18.41 25.91 0.23
CA GLU A 130 -18.01 27.31 0.48
C GLU A 130 -16.73 27.69 -0.26
N MET A 131 -15.74 26.79 -0.27
CA MET A 131 -14.49 27.01 -1.00
C MET A 131 -14.74 27.11 -2.52
N ILE A 132 -15.68 26.29 -3.04
CA ILE A 132 -16.17 26.39 -4.42
C ILE A 132 -16.94 27.69 -4.65
N SER A 133 -17.74 28.18 -3.69
CA SER A 133 -18.52 29.40 -3.88
C SER A 133 -17.66 30.68 -3.87
N VAL A 134 -16.59 30.71 -3.07
CA VAL A 134 -15.66 31.85 -2.97
C VAL A 134 -14.70 31.91 -4.16
N TYR A 135 -14.18 30.77 -4.62
CA TYR A 135 -13.20 30.71 -5.70
C TYR A 135 -13.76 30.21 -7.03
N ARG A 136 -15.09 30.18 -7.17
CA ARG A 136 -15.79 29.65 -8.36
C ARG A 136 -15.21 30.19 -9.66
N ASP A 137 -15.03 31.50 -9.71
CA ASP A 137 -14.62 32.21 -10.91
C ASP A 137 -13.13 31.95 -11.27
N GLN A 138 -12.32 31.47 -10.32
CA GLN A 138 -10.90 31.15 -10.54
C GLN A 138 -10.66 29.69 -10.98
N TYR A 139 -11.57 28.78 -10.63
CA TYR A 139 -11.42 27.34 -10.88
C TYR A 139 -12.42 26.76 -11.88
N GLU A 140 -13.26 27.59 -12.50
CA GLU A 140 -14.21 27.19 -13.56
C GLU A 140 -13.53 26.38 -14.69
N TRP A 141 -12.26 26.69 -15.00
CA TRP A 141 -11.48 26.00 -16.02
C TRP A 141 -11.00 24.59 -15.62
N VAL A 142 -10.88 24.29 -14.32
CA VAL A 142 -10.43 22.97 -13.80
C VAL A 142 -11.59 22.10 -13.35
N MET A 143 -12.73 22.72 -13.00
CA MET A 143 -13.95 22.03 -12.62
C MET A 143 -15.10 22.42 -13.57
N PRO A 144 -15.03 22.04 -14.86
CA PRO A 144 -16.12 22.31 -15.79
C PRO A 144 -17.37 21.57 -15.32
N ILE A 145 -18.40 22.35 -14.99
CA ILE A 145 -19.73 21.81 -14.71
C ILE A 145 -20.27 21.32 -16.05
N ASN A 146 -20.13 20.03 -16.33
CA ASN A 146 -20.87 19.39 -17.41
C ASN A 146 -22.34 19.42 -17.00
N ARG A 147 -23.05 20.43 -17.51
CA ARG A 147 -24.49 20.62 -17.36
C ARG A 147 -25.25 19.69 -18.30
#